data_AF-A0AAU9QWG7-F1
#
_entry.id   AF-A0AAU9QWG7-F1
#
_cell.length_a   1.000
_cell.length_b   1.000
_cell.length_c   1.000
_cell.angle_alpha   90.00
_cell.angle_beta   90.00
_cell.angle_gamma   90.00
#
_symmetry.space_group_name_H-M   'P 1'
#
loop_
_entity.id
_entity.type
_entity.pdbx_description
1 polymer ?
#
loop_
_entity_poly.entity_id
_entity_poly.type
_entity_poly.pdbx_seq_one_letter_code
_entity_poly.pdbx_strand_id
1 'polypeptide(L)'
;MLFYREVTMKYALLVTALIGFPALSSTTLTISCAEYGSDRYTYGATVTDTLLTYNENHNGNVTKGTSKVISIEQKPNYLRFITEEKGYNSVSKNVYELKDKVLTMNTVSTQGGEVIFSGGGQMSNACVVF
;
A
#
# COMPACT_ATOMS: atom_id res chain seq x y z
N MET A 1 -62.32 48.90 -19.56
CA MET A 1 -61.14 48.63 -20.39
C MET A 1 -59.94 48.43 -19.46
N LEU A 2 -59.57 47.15 -19.29
CA LEU A 2 -58.29 46.54 -18.90
C LEU A 2 -57.45 47.12 -17.74
N PHE A 3 -57.51 46.42 -16.60
CA PHE A 3 -56.43 46.37 -15.60
C PHE A 3 -55.34 45.40 -16.11
N TYR A 4 -54.14 45.90 -16.41
CA TYR A 4 -52.97 45.05 -16.63
C TYR A 4 -52.34 44.71 -15.27
N ARG A 5 -52.36 43.42 -14.92
CA ARG A 5 -51.71 42.88 -13.73
C ARG A 5 -50.39 42.24 -14.20
N GLU A 6 -49.27 42.90 -13.96
CA GLU A 6 -47.95 42.34 -14.24
C GLU A 6 -47.64 41.24 -13.20
N VAL A 7 -47.54 40.00 -13.67
CA VAL A 7 -47.10 38.86 -12.87
C VAL A 7 -45.58 38.75 -13.02
N THR A 8 -44.87 39.33 -12.06
CA THR A 8 -43.39 39.26 -12.00
C THR A 8 -42.96 37.81 -11.73
N MET A 9 -42.45 37.14 -12.76
CA MET A 9 -41.91 35.77 -12.67
C MET A 9 -40.56 35.80 -11.93
N LYS A 10 -40.54 35.34 -10.67
CA LYS A 10 -39.31 35.18 -9.89
C LYS A 10 -38.63 33.88 -10.31
N TYR A 11 -37.65 33.96 -11.19
CA TYR A 11 -36.79 32.83 -11.53
C TYR A 11 -35.90 32.49 -10.32
N ALA A 12 -36.25 31.41 -9.62
CA ALA A 12 -35.37 30.83 -8.61
C ALA A 12 -34.24 30.08 -9.33
N LEU A 13 -33.06 30.69 -9.39
CA LEU A 13 -31.85 30.03 -9.86
C LEU A 13 -31.38 29.06 -8.76
N LEU A 14 -31.67 27.78 -8.93
CA LEU A 14 -31.18 26.73 -8.02
C LEU A 14 -29.72 26.44 -8.36
N VAL A 15 -28.78 27.07 -7.63
CA VAL A 15 -27.36 26.76 -7.75
C VAL A 15 -27.06 25.52 -6.92
N THR A 16 -27.06 24.36 -7.57
CA THR A 16 -26.52 23.12 -6.98
C THR A 16 -25.00 23.24 -6.91
N ALA A 17 -24.49 23.64 -5.74
CA ALA A 17 -23.06 23.53 -5.45
C ALA A 17 -22.69 22.03 -5.42
N LEU A 18 -21.98 21.56 -6.44
CA LEU A 18 -21.28 20.27 -6.38
C LEU A 18 -20.16 20.41 -5.37
N ILE A 19 -20.41 19.97 -4.14
CA ILE A 19 -19.37 19.76 -3.14
C ILE A 19 -18.58 18.55 -3.63
N GLY A 20 -17.53 18.78 -4.40
CA GLY A 20 -16.59 17.74 -4.79
C GLY A 20 -15.91 17.22 -3.53
N PHE A 21 -16.32 16.06 -3.04
CA PHE A 21 -15.53 15.33 -2.06
C PHE A 21 -14.16 15.09 -2.70
N PRO A 22 -13.04 15.47 -2.07
CA PRO A 22 -11.74 15.10 -2.58
C PRO A 22 -11.72 13.58 -2.70
N ALA A 23 -11.47 13.08 -3.90
CA ALA A 23 -11.26 11.66 -4.11
C ALA A 23 -10.19 11.21 -3.11
N LEU A 24 -10.56 10.27 -2.23
CA LEU A 24 -9.63 9.70 -1.26
C LEU A 24 -8.42 9.22 -2.05
N SER A 25 -7.27 9.88 -1.91
CA SER A 25 -6.08 9.52 -2.68
C SER A 25 -5.68 8.12 -2.26
N SER A 26 -5.91 7.13 -3.13
CA SER A 26 -5.50 5.75 -2.86
C SER A 26 -4.02 5.61 -3.18
N THR A 27 -3.23 5.11 -2.24
CA THR A 27 -1.83 4.78 -2.50
C THR A 27 -1.78 3.50 -3.33
N THR A 28 -1.05 3.50 -4.43
CA THR A 28 -0.70 2.28 -5.17
C THR A 28 0.75 2.40 -5.59
N LEU A 29 1.58 1.48 -5.11
CA LEU A 29 3.03 1.48 -5.34
C LEU A 29 3.42 0.16 -5.97
N THR A 30 4.27 0.20 -6.99
CA THR A 30 4.87 -1.00 -7.57
C THR A 30 6.35 -1.06 -7.22
N ILE A 31 6.76 -2.12 -6.52
CA ILE A 31 8.14 -2.39 -6.16
C ILE A 31 8.68 -3.46 -7.08
N SER A 32 9.86 -3.24 -7.65
CA SER A 32 10.59 -4.27 -8.39
C SER A 32 12.03 -4.31 -7.91
N CYS A 33 12.49 -5.50 -7.57
CA CYS A 33 13.80 -5.76 -6.99
C CYS A 33 14.47 -6.92 -7.73
N ALA A 34 15.79 -6.84 -7.83
CA ALA A 34 16.64 -7.93 -8.26
C ALA A 34 17.85 -8.03 -7.33
N GLU A 35 18.42 -9.21 -7.17
CA GLU A 35 19.74 -9.37 -6.57
C GLU A 35 20.76 -9.73 -7.64
N TYR A 36 21.86 -8.98 -7.67
CA TYR A 36 22.99 -9.27 -8.56
C TYR A 36 24.02 -10.10 -7.79
N GLY A 37 23.89 -11.43 -7.86
CA GLY A 37 24.74 -12.39 -7.15
C GLY A 37 24.75 -13.77 -7.81
N SER A 38 25.40 -14.75 -7.17
CA SER A 38 25.38 -16.16 -7.60
C SER A 38 23.99 -16.78 -7.49
N ASP A 39 23.20 -16.34 -6.51
CA ASP A 39 21.81 -16.70 -6.34
C ASP A 39 20.92 -15.65 -7.00
N ARG A 40 20.16 -16.07 -8.00
CA ARG A 40 19.25 -15.19 -8.73
C ARG A 40 17.98 -15.03 -7.90
N TYR A 41 17.82 -13.85 -7.33
CA TYR A 41 16.60 -13.43 -6.66
C TYR A 41 15.92 -12.31 -7.44
N THR A 42 14.60 -12.41 -7.64
CA THR A 42 13.76 -11.30 -8.06
C THR A 42 12.53 -11.18 -7.18
N TYR A 43 12.09 -9.94 -6.95
CA TYR A 43 10.90 -9.65 -6.17
C TYR A 43 10.11 -8.55 -6.85
N GLY A 44 8.82 -8.80 -7.08
CA GLY A 44 7.87 -7.83 -7.59
C GLY A 44 6.67 -7.74 -6.66
N ALA A 45 6.27 -6.52 -6.30
CA ALA A 45 5.12 -6.31 -5.44
C ALA A 45 4.27 -5.10 -5.84
N THR A 46 2.97 -5.21 -5.63
CA THR A 46 2.04 -4.07 -5.63
C THR A 46 1.54 -3.86 -4.22
N VAL A 47 1.68 -2.64 -3.71
CA VAL A 47 1.24 -2.23 -2.37
C VAL A 47 0.14 -1.18 -2.52
N THR A 48 -1.02 -1.46 -1.96
CA THR A 48 -2.11 -0.49 -1.79
C THR A 48 -2.34 -0.20 -0.31
N ASP A 49 -3.20 0.77 0.00
CA ASP A 49 -3.54 1.12 1.39
C ASP A 49 -4.03 -0.07 2.23
N THR A 50 -4.48 -1.16 1.61
CA THR A 50 -5.06 -2.32 2.30
C THR A 50 -4.41 -3.66 1.94
N LEU A 51 -3.68 -3.76 0.83
CA LEU A 51 -3.23 -5.05 0.32
C LEU A 51 -1.83 -4.96 -0.30
N LEU A 52 -0.99 -5.92 0.08
CA LEU A 52 0.23 -6.28 -0.62
C LEU A 52 -0.10 -7.50 -1.49
N THR A 53 0.30 -7.47 -2.74
CA THR A 53 0.42 -8.66 -3.60
C THR A 53 1.85 -8.77 -4.07
N TYR A 54 2.48 -9.93 -3.92
CA TYR A 54 3.87 -10.12 -4.29
C TYR A 54 4.11 -11.41 -5.08
N ASN A 55 5.21 -11.40 -5.82
CA ASN A 55 5.77 -12.51 -6.55
C ASN A 55 7.28 -12.46 -6.41
N GLU A 56 7.86 -13.50 -5.82
CA GLU A 56 9.30 -13.65 -5.69
C GLU A 56 9.79 -14.90 -6.40
N ASN A 57 11.01 -14.86 -6.90
CA ASN A 57 11.66 -15.97 -7.55
C ASN A 57 13.04 -16.15 -6.96
N HIS A 58 13.28 -17.29 -6.34
CA HIS A 58 14.58 -17.67 -5.80
C HIS A 58 15.12 -18.88 -6.57
N ASN A 59 16.09 -18.66 -7.46
CA ASN A 59 16.71 -19.70 -8.29
C ASN A 59 15.71 -20.58 -9.07
N GLY A 60 14.65 -19.97 -9.62
CA GLY A 60 13.61 -20.66 -10.39
C GLY A 60 12.41 -21.12 -9.55
N ASN A 61 12.50 -21.05 -8.22
CA ASN A 61 11.37 -21.35 -7.33
C ASN A 61 10.54 -20.08 -7.14
N VAL A 62 9.35 -20.09 -7.72
CA VAL A 62 8.44 -18.95 -7.73
C VAL A 62 7.44 -19.07 -6.57
N THR A 63 7.44 -18.08 -5.68
CA THR A 63 6.48 -17.94 -4.58
C THR A 63 5.62 -16.71 -4.82
N LYS A 64 4.31 -16.85 -4.63
CA LYS A 64 3.35 -15.75 -4.74
C LYS A 64 2.51 -15.68 -3.50
N GLY A 65 2.13 -14.47 -3.10
CA GLY A 65 1.30 -14.29 -1.93
C GLY A 65 0.62 -12.93 -1.88
N THR A 66 -0.26 -12.81 -0.89
CA THR A 66 -0.92 -11.56 -0.53
C THR A 66 -0.86 -11.37 0.98
N SER A 67 -0.87 -10.11 1.41
CA SER A 67 -0.78 -9.77 2.84
C SER A 67 -1.56 -8.48 3.10
N LYS A 68 -2.21 -8.36 4.26
CA LYS A 68 -2.97 -7.16 4.60
C LYS A 68 -2.01 -6.03 4.95
N VAL A 69 -2.12 -4.89 4.28
CA VAL A 69 -1.35 -3.69 4.64
C VAL A 69 -2.06 -2.97 5.78
N ILE A 70 -1.29 -2.55 6.79
CA ILE A 70 -1.80 -1.79 7.95
C ILE A 70 -1.24 -0.37 8.04
N SER A 71 -0.12 -0.09 7.36
CA SER A 71 0.43 1.26 7.27
C SER A 71 1.40 1.38 6.10
N ILE A 72 1.43 2.55 5.47
CA ILE A 72 2.42 2.95 4.47
C ILE A 72 2.98 4.32 4.87
N GLU A 73 4.29 4.47 4.80
CA GLU A 73 5.02 5.71 4.96
C GLU A 73 5.87 5.93 3.71
N GLN A 74 5.62 7.03 3.01
CA GLN A 74 6.37 7.39 1.81
C GLN A 74 7.03 8.76 2.01
N LYS A 75 8.33 8.80 1.72
CA LYS A 75 9.16 10.01 1.72
C LYS A 75 10.06 9.98 0.47
N PRO A 76 10.68 11.10 0.08
CA PRO A 76 11.69 11.07 -0.98
C PRO A 76 12.77 10.01 -0.68
N ASN A 77 13.01 9.09 -1.62
CA ASN A 77 13.98 7.99 -1.51
C ASN A 77 13.77 7.01 -0.34
N TYR A 78 12.57 6.98 0.24
CA TYR A 78 12.24 6.10 1.37
C TYR A 78 10.80 5.62 1.29
N LEU A 79 10.61 4.31 1.37
CA LEU A 79 9.31 3.68 1.48
C LEU A 79 9.35 2.68 2.64
N ARG A 80 8.38 2.77 3.53
CA ARG A 80 8.15 1.77 4.55
C ARG A 80 6.69 1.36 4.56
N PHE A 81 6.43 0.07 4.59
CA PHE A 81 5.06 -0.44 4.75
C PHE A 81 5.05 -1.62 5.70
N ILE A 82 3.94 -1.77 6.41
CA ILE A 82 3.75 -2.86 7.37
C ILE A 82 2.59 -3.71 6.91
N THR A 83 2.80 -5.02 6.89
CA THR A 83 1.74 -5.99 6.68
C THR A 83 1.45 -6.79 7.94
N GLU A 84 0.23 -7.32 8.03
CA GLU A 84 -0.24 -8.15 9.13
C GLU A 84 -0.86 -9.44 8.58
N GLU A 85 -0.42 -10.57 9.13
CA GLU A 85 -0.93 -11.90 8.82
C GLU A 85 -1.40 -12.59 10.10
N LYS A 86 -2.61 -13.14 10.07
CA LYS A 86 -3.19 -13.87 11.19
C LYS A 86 -3.08 -15.37 10.93
N GLY A 87 -2.30 -16.05 11.76
CA GLY A 87 -2.29 -17.50 11.86
C GLY A 87 -3.38 -18.01 12.81
N TYR A 88 -3.41 -19.32 13.04
CA TYR A 88 -4.42 -19.99 13.88
C TYR A 88 -4.48 -19.43 15.31
N ASN A 89 -3.33 -19.07 15.91
CA ASN A 89 -3.23 -18.47 17.24
C ASN A 89 -2.08 -17.44 17.31
N SER A 90 -1.68 -16.88 16.17
CA SER A 90 -0.56 -15.96 16.10
C SER A 90 -0.85 -14.80 15.16
N VAL A 91 -0.22 -13.67 15.41
CA VAL A 91 -0.23 -12.52 14.52
C VAL A 91 1.20 -12.19 14.16
N SER A 92 1.51 -12.26 12.87
CA SER A 92 2.79 -11.85 12.30
C SER A 92 2.65 -10.46 11.69
N LYS A 93 3.60 -9.58 11.99
CA LYS A 93 3.74 -8.28 11.34
C LYS A 93 5.06 -8.23 10.61
N ASN A 94 5.01 -7.88 9.33
CA ASN A 94 6.19 -7.72 8.50
C ASN A 94 6.38 -6.24 8.21
N VAL A 95 7.53 -5.69 8.60
CA VAL A 95 7.94 -4.32 8.31
C VAL A 95 8.90 -4.36 7.13
N TYR A 96 8.44 -3.87 5.99
CA TYR A 96 9.24 -3.70 4.80
C TYR A 96 9.77 -2.27 4.77
N GLU A 97 11.07 -2.12 4.53
CA GLU A 97 11.72 -0.83 4.42
C GLU A 97 12.63 -0.82 3.17
N LEU A 98 12.33 0.09 2.26
CA LEU A 98 13.11 0.37 1.06
C LEU A 98 13.81 1.73 1.24
N LYS A 99 15.13 1.69 1.29
CA LYS A 99 15.99 2.86 1.45
C LYS A 99 17.24 2.67 0.60
N ASP A 100 17.65 3.70 -0.14
CA ASP A 100 18.86 3.67 -0.97
C ASP A 100 18.92 2.46 -1.93
N LYS A 101 17.76 2.06 -2.47
CA LYS A 101 17.53 0.87 -3.34
C LYS A 101 17.64 -0.48 -2.65
N VAL A 102 17.90 -0.51 -1.35
CA VAL A 102 17.93 -1.75 -0.56
C VAL A 102 16.55 -1.98 0.03
N LEU A 103 15.99 -3.16 -0.19
CA LEU A 103 14.76 -3.63 0.47
C LEU A 103 15.14 -4.57 1.62
N THR A 104 14.65 -4.24 2.81
CA THR A 104 14.75 -5.07 4.00
C THR A 104 13.37 -5.47 4.49
N MET A 105 13.28 -6.62 5.16
CA MET A 105 12.06 -7.07 5.82
C MET A 105 12.42 -7.57 7.22
N ASN A 106 11.67 -7.07 8.19
CA ASN A 106 11.71 -7.57 9.56
C ASN A 106 10.33 -8.08 9.96
N THR A 107 10.29 -9.27 10.53
CA THR A 107 9.08 -9.96 10.96
C THR A 107 9.06 -10.07 12.48
N VAL A 108 7.92 -9.75 13.07
CA VAL A 108 7.63 -10.02 14.48
C VAL A 108 6.34 -10.82 14.56
N SER A 109 6.40 -12.00 15.17
CA SER A 109 5.22 -12.83 15.41
C SER A 109 4.89 -12.88 16.89
N THR A 110 3.62 -12.72 17.20
CA THR A 110 3.09 -12.75 18.57
C THR A 110 2.04 -13.84 18.74
N GLN A 111 1.99 -14.46 19.91
CA GLN A 111 0.97 -15.43 20.32
C GLN A 111 0.65 -15.21 21.79
N GLY A 112 -0.63 -15.05 22.14
CA GLY A 112 -1.03 -14.77 23.53
C GLY A 112 -0.48 -13.45 24.11
N GLY A 113 -0.04 -12.52 23.26
CA GLY A 113 0.62 -11.27 23.66
C GLY A 113 2.14 -11.38 23.81
N GLU A 114 2.72 -12.56 23.69
CA GLU A 114 4.16 -12.80 23.76
C GLU A 114 4.78 -12.86 22.37
N VAL A 115 6.04 -12.39 22.24
CA VAL A 115 6.81 -12.52 21.00
C VAL A 115 7.36 -13.93 20.89
N ILE A 116 6.92 -14.67 19.89
CA ILE A 116 7.37 -16.05 19.62
C ILE A 116 8.42 -16.11 18.52
N PHE A 117 8.52 -15.08 17.70
CA PHE A 117 9.52 -14.95 16.66
C PHE A 117 9.83 -13.48 16.39
N SER A 118 11.11 -13.19 16.22
CA SER A 118 11.61 -11.91 15.73
C SER A 118 12.81 -12.21 14.85
N GLY A 119 12.78 -11.73 13.62
CA GLY A 119 13.85 -11.97 12.65
C GLY A 119 13.69 -11.10 11.43
N GLY A 120 14.71 -11.05 10.59
CA GLY A 120 14.67 -10.23 9.40
C GLY A 120 16.03 -10.11 8.75
N GLY A 121 16.05 -9.39 7.63
CA GLY A 121 17.26 -9.18 6.87
C GLY A 121 17.02 -8.36 5.60
N GLN A 122 18.10 -8.19 4.85
CA GLN A 122 18.04 -7.66 3.50
C GLN A 122 17.39 -8.71 2.58
N MET A 123 16.36 -8.29 1.85
CA MET A 123 15.74 -9.09 0.79
C MET A 123 16.42 -8.84 -0.55
N SER A 124 16.80 -7.60 -0.84
CA SER A 124 17.46 -7.23 -2.10
C SER A 124 18.24 -5.93 -1.92
N ASN A 125 19.30 -5.78 -2.71
CA ASN A 125 20.15 -4.58 -2.77
C ASN A 125 19.88 -3.68 -3.99
N ALA A 126 18.98 -4.06 -4.88
CA ALA A 126 18.69 -3.30 -6.09
C ALA A 126 17.18 -3.29 -6.39
N CYS A 127 16.51 -2.30 -5.83
CA CYS A 127 15.08 -2.07 -5.96
C CYS A 127 14.74 -0.70 -6.56
N VAL A 128 13.61 -0.66 -7.24
CA VAL A 128 12.97 0.53 -7.80
C VAL A 128 11.49 0.55 -7.41
N VAL A 129 10.93 1.75 -7.24
CA VAL A 129 9.52 1.98 -6.93
C VAL A 129 8.91 2.84 -8.02
N PHE A 130 7.73 2.47 -8.50
CA PHE A 130 6.94 3.17 -9.52
C PHE A 130 5.54 3.50 -8.99
#